data_AF-A0A370K5A9-F1
#
_entry.id   AF-A0A370K5A9-F1
#
_cell.length_a   1.000
_cell.length_b   1.000
_cell.length_c   1.000
_cell.angle_alpha   90.00
_cell.angle_beta   90.00
_cell.angle_gamma   90.00
#
_symmetry.space_group_name_H-M   'P 1'
#
loop_
_entity.id
_entity.type
_entity.pdbx_description
1 polymer ?
#
loop_
_entity_poly.entity_id
_entity_poly.type
_entity_poly.pdbx_seq_one_letter_code
_entity_poly.pdbx_strand_id
1 'polypeptide(L)' 'MPAKRGRKPAGKPRAIRVTASLPPDNCAALEAIAKQKKVSVAWVIRDAVEKYVADQWPSLGREQP' A
#
# COMPACT_ATOMS: atom_id res chain seq x y z
N MET A 1 -9.07 -39.23 -10.81
CA MET A 1 -7.99 -38.26 -11.01
C MET A 1 -8.59 -36.84 -11.00
N PRO A 2 -8.35 -35.98 -10.00
CA PRO A 2 -8.94 -34.64 -10.01
C PRO A 2 -8.13 -33.69 -10.91
N ALA A 3 -8.83 -33.03 -11.83
CA ALA A 3 -8.29 -32.15 -12.85
C ALA A 3 -7.55 -30.93 -12.27
N LYS A 4 -6.36 -30.64 -12.80
CA LYS A 4 -5.60 -29.43 -12.50
C LYS A 4 -6.32 -28.20 -13.08
N ARG A 5 -6.93 -27.40 -12.20
CA ARG A 5 -7.55 -26.11 -12.55
C ARG A 5 -6.48 -25.13 -13.04
N GLY A 6 -6.54 -24.77 -14.32
CA GLY A 6 -5.66 -23.77 -14.94
C GLY A 6 -5.79 -22.39 -14.27
N ARG A 7 -4.66 -21.78 -13.93
CA ARG A 7 -4.61 -20.37 -13.48
C ARG A 7 -4.83 -19.45 -14.68
N LYS A 8 -5.89 -18.65 -14.67
CA LYS A 8 -6.02 -17.50 -15.56
C LYS A 8 -4.91 -16.48 -15.25
N PRO A 9 -4.21 -15.91 -16.25
CA PRO A 9 -3.28 -14.81 -16.02
C PRO A 9 -4.10 -13.55 -15.73
N ALA A 10 -4.09 -13.10 -14.48
CA ALA A 10 -4.80 -11.89 -14.08
C ALA A 10 -3.97 -10.65 -14.44
N GLY A 11 -4.37 -9.94 -15.49
CA GLY A 11 -3.75 -8.73 -16.03
C GLY A 11 -3.91 -7.47 -15.16
N LYS A 12 -3.68 -7.57 -13.85
CA LYS A 12 -3.51 -6.39 -12.98
C LYS A 12 -2.15 -6.51 -12.29
N PRO A 13 -1.30 -5.46 -12.30
CA PRO A 13 -0.05 -5.49 -11.55
C PRO A 13 -0.37 -5.91 -10.12
N ARG A 14 0.23 -7.03 -9.72
CA ARG A 14 -0.08 -7.68 -8.45
C ARG A 14 0.44 -6.77 -7.36
N ALA A 15 -0.44 -6.35 -6.44
CA ALA A 15 0.01 -5.60 -5.27
C ALA A 15 1.10 -6.40 -4.55
N ILE A 16 2.27 -5.78 -4.37
CA ILE A 16 3.38 -6.40 -3.65
C ILE A 16 3.10 -6.22 -2.16
N ARG A 17 3.10 -7.33 -1.40
CA ARG A 17 2.98 -7.28 0.05
C ARG A 17 4.32 -6.83 0.62
N VAL A 18 4.32 -5.69 1.31
CA VAL A 18 5.44 -5.21 2.10
C VAL A 18 5.06 -5.38 3.58
N THR A 19 6.00 -5.86 4.39
CA THR A 19 5.85 -5.90 5.84
C THR A 19 6.87 -4.95 6.44
N ALA A 20 6.40 -3.96 7.19
CA ALA A 20 7.25 -3.01 7.89
C ALA A 20 6.75 -2.90 9.33
N SER A 21 7.69 -2.87 10.28
CA SER A 21 7.37 -2.58 11.67
C SER A 21 7.23 -1.08 11.84
N LEU A 22 6.09 -0.63 12.34
CA LEU A 22 5.82 0.78 12.63
C LEU A 22 5.96 1.01 14.14
N PRO A 23 6.48 2.18 14.56
CA PRO A 23 6.47 2.54 15.98
C PRO A 23 5.03 2.64 16.50
N PRO A 24 4.81 2.36 17.80
CA PRO A 24 3.47 2.23 18.39
C PRO A 24 2.64 3.51 18.27
N ASP A 25 3.27 4.68 18.42
CA ASP A 25 2.61 5.99 18.25
C ASP A 25 2.03 6.18 16.85
N ASN A 26 2.76 5.72 15.81
CA ASN A 26 2.29 5.81 14.43
C ASN A 26 1.12 4.83 14.17
N CYS A 27 1.15 3.63 14.74
CA CYS A 27 0.02 2.70 14.65
C CYS A 27 -1.25 3.28 15.29
N ALA A 28 -1.15 3.87 16.49
CA ALA A 28 -2.28 4.49 17.17
C ALA A 28 -2.87 5.67 16.36
N ALA A 29 -2.01 6.52 15.80
CA ALA A 29 -2.43 7.61 14.92
C ALA A 29 -3.13 7.09 13.65
N LEU A 30 -2.58 6.08 12.99
CA LEU A 30 -3.17 5.47 11.80
C LEU A 30 -4.53 4.83 12.10
N GLU A 31 -4.70 4.17 13.25
CA GLU A 31 -5.98 3.64 13.70
C GLU A 31 -7.02 4.73 13.96
N ALA A 32 -6.62 5.84 14.58
CA ALA A 32 -7.52 6.97 14.81
C ALA A 32 -8.01 7.57 13.48
N ILE A 33 -7.10 7.75 12.51
CA ILE A 33 -7.42 8.24 11.16
C ILE A 33 -8.34 7.24 10.43
N ALA A 34 -8.04 5.95 10.52
CA ALA A 34 -8.83 4.89 9.91
C ALA A 34 -10.27 4.89 10.46
N LYS A 35 -10.44 5.01 11.78
CA LYS A 35 -11.75 5.11 12.45
C LYS A 35 -12.52 6.35 12.00
N GLN A 36 -11.88 7.51 11.97
CA GLN A 36 -12.51 8.77 11.54
C GLN A 36 -12.97 8.72 10.09
N LYS A 37 -12.14 8.17 9.19
CA LYS A 37 -12.44 8.07 7.75
C LYS A 37 -13.28 6.84 7.38
N LYS A 38 -13.61 5.96 8.34
CA LYS A 38 -14.30 4.67 8.14
C LYS A 38 -13.63 3.78 7.09
N VAL A 39 -12.30 3.75 7.13
CA VAL A 39 -11.45 2.95 6.22
C VAL A 39 -10.57 2.01 7.03
N SER A 40 -9.91 1.07 6.36
CA SER A 40 -8.93 0.19 7.01
C SER A 40 -7.57 0.88 7.17
N VAL A 41 -6.78 0.47 8.16
CA VAL A 41 -5.41 0.96 8.37
C VAL A 41 -4.55 0.77 7.12
N ALA A 42 -4.71 -0.37 6.43
CA ALA A 42 -4.00 -0.64 5.18
C ALA A 42 -4.35 0.38 4.06
N TRP A 43 -5.60 0.87 4.02
CA TRP A 43 -5.99 1.91 3.09
C TRP A 43 -5.31 3.25 3.44
N VAL A 44 -5.25 3.61 4.73
CA VAL A 44 -4.56 4.83 5.19
C VAL A 44 -3.07 4.78 4.85
N ILE A 45 -2.42 3.64 5.05
CA ILE A 45 -1.00 3.45 4.69
C ILE A 45 -0.82 3.63 3.17
N ARG A 46 -1.70 3.05 2.35
CA ARG A 46 -1.62 3.21 0.90
C ARG A 46 -1.77 4.66 0.46
N ASP A 47 -2.78 5.38 0.97
CA ASP A 47 -3.01 6.80 0.68
C ASP A 47 -1.82 7.67 1.14
N ALA A 48 -1.26 7.39 2.31
CA ALA A 48 -0.09 8.10 2.83
C ALA A 48 1.16 7.86 1.96
N VAL A 49 1.37 6.64 1.47
CA VAL A 49 2.47 6.31 0.56
C VAL A 49 2.29 7.03 -0.78
N GLU A 50 1.10 7.02 -1.36
CA GLU A 50 0.83 7.72 -2.63
C GLU A 50 1.10 9.23 -2.51
N LYS A 51 0.68 9.84 -1.39
CA LYS A 51 0.97 11.25 -1.10
C LYS A 51 2.43 11.53 -0.85
N TYR A 52 3.11 10.68 -0.08
CA TYR A 52 4.54 10.82 0.21
C TYR A 52 5.37 10.71 -1.06
N VAL A 53 5.06 9.76 -1.94
CA VAL A 53 5.76 9.60 -3.21
C VAL A 53 5.48 10.79 -4.13
N ALA A 54 4.25 11.29 -4.19
CA ALA A 54 3.93 12.49 -4.97
C ALA A 54 4.62 13.76 -4.46
N ASP A 55 4.72 13.92 -3.14
CA ASP A 55 5.40 15.03 -2.47
C ASP A 55 6.92 14.97 -2.62
N GLN A 56 7.48 13.75 -2.65
CA GLN A 56 8.92 13.53 -2.87
C GLN A 56 9.31 13.46 -4.34
N TRP A 57 8.37 13.29 -5.29
CA TRP A 57 8.67 13.23 -6.72
C TRP A 57 9.41 14.46 -7.28
N PRO A 58 9.12 15.71 -6.85
CA PRO A 58 9.91 16.88 -7.21
C PRO A 58 11.36 16.78 -6.71
N SER A 59 11.57 16.17 -5.54
CA SER A 59 12.87 16.02 -4.86
C SER A 59 13.67 14.81 -5.34
N LEU A 60 13.00 13.77 -5.82
CA LEU A 60 13.56 12.54 -6.37
C LEU A 60 14.06 12.69 -7.81
N GLY A 61 14.03 13.92 -8.34
CA GLY A 61 14.74 14.42 -9.51
C GLY A 61 15.02 13.38 -10.59
N ARG A 62 14.16 13.31 -11.62
CA ARG A 62 14.46 12.67 -12.93
C ARG A 62 15.53 11.58 -12.89
N GLU A 63 15.22 10.44 -12.27
CA GLU A 63 15.92 9.22 -12.60
C GLU A 63 14.93 8.06 -12.60
N GLN A 64 14.21 7.93 -13.72
CA GLN A 64 13.86 6.60 -14.21
C GLN A 64 14.16 6.52 -15.72
N PRO A 65 14.91 5.49 -16.16
CA PRO A 65 15.04 5.10 -17.58
C PRO A 65 13.75 4.50 -18.16
#